data_AF-A0A8B6H4H6-F1
#
_entry.id   AF-A0A8B6H4H6-F1
#
_cell.length_a   1.000
_cell.length_b   1.000
_cell.length_c   1.000
_cell.angle_alpha   90.00
_cell.angle_beta   90.00
_cell.angle_gamma   90.00
#
_symmetry.space_group_name_H-M   'P 1'
#
loop_
_entity.id
_entity.type
_entity.pdbx_description
1 polymer ?
#
loop_
_entity_poly.entity_id
_entity_poly.type
_entity_poly.pdbx_seq_one_letter_code
_entity_poly.pdbx_strand_id
1 'polypeptide(L)'
;KLFWPKKRRMQDIFRRMSDSGIICRDDMYNIWEQKEFRAILPYKEFIFNILIHLDILAEQRRYDTATGSRLSVDNFFVPCMVTERNTTSFMDKECTPERAICLAFVFKGTVIPPALPNRLISACLSMWTLKQYEGRKLLFSGFIVVSFDKAHDIVVCVEGNNILLYIVHKTSAGLIVPDIATGVKECLVTTMERISDFYQSTIHEECSQQLPFHIEYSCSKLKCFISEEEALQTNQWVCDEHNITHNTGNSTVWNQDKV
;
A
#
# COMPACT_ATOMS: atom_id res chain seq x y z
N LYS A 1 4.05 5.00 -34.07
CA LYS A 1 3.77 3.54 -34.19
C LYS A 1 3.35 3.06 -32.80
N LEU A 2 2.17 2.46 -32.64
CA LEU A 2 1.80 1.80 -31.38
C LEU A 2 2.80 0.65 -31.14
N PHE A 3 3.55 0.75 -30.03
CA PHE A 3 4.55 -0.24 -29.61
C PHE A 3 3.93 -1.61 -29.33
N TRP A 4 2.64 -1.65 -29.00
CA TRP A 4 1.95 -2.87 -28.59
C TRP A 4 1.26 -3.59 -29.77
N PRO A 5 1.55 -4.88 -30.00
CA PRO A 5 0.86 -5.72 -30.97
C PRO A 5 -0.67 -5.64 -30.86
N LYS A 6 -1.35 -5.43 -32.00
CA LYS A 6 -2.83 -5.45 -32.12
C LYS A 6 -3.46 -6.83 -31.93
N LYS A 7 -2.71 -7.85 -31.48
CA LYS A 7 -3.21 -9.21 -31.29
C LYS A 7 -4.20 -9.20 -30.11
N ARG A 8 -5.43 -9.71 -30.32
CA ARG A 8 -6.50 -9.76 -29.30
C ARG A 8 -5.99 -10.22 -27.93
N ARG A 9 -5.21 -11.29 -27.91
CA ARG A 9 -4.62 -11.87 -26.67
C ARG A 9 -3.83 -10.85 -25.83
N MET A 10 -3.01 -9.99 -26.44
CA MET A 10 -2.24 -9.00 -25.67
C MET A 10 -3.13 -7.89 -25.10
N GLN A 11 -4.12 -7.44 -25.88
CA GLN A 11 -5.09 -6.48 -25.41
C GLN A 11 -5.90 -7.03 -24.23
N ASP A 12 -6.22 -8.33 -24.27
CA ASP A 12 -6.94 -9.01 -23.19
C ASP A 12 -6.06 -9.13 -21.94
N ILE A 13 -4.75 -9.43 -22.07
CA ILE A 13 -3.81 -9.43 -20.95
C ILE A 13 -3.72 -8.05 -20.30
N PHE A 14 -3.50 -6.99 -21.08
CA PHE A 14 -3.41 -5.63 -20.55
C PHE A 14 -4.72 -5.16 -19.91
N ARG A 15 -5.87 -5.53 -20.48
CA ARG A 15 -7.18 -5.23 -19.89
C ARG A 15 -7.34 -5.91 -18.54
N ARG A 16 -7.04 -7.21 -18.44
CA ARG A 16 -7.08 -7.93 -17.16
C ARG A 16 -6.17 -7.31 -16.09
N MET A 17 -4.95 -6.93 -16.45
CA MET A 17 -4.05 -6.23 -15.54
C MET A 17 -4.61 -4.86 -15.13
N SER A 18 -5.21 -4.11 -16.06
CA SER A 18 -5.84 -2.82 -15.79
C SER A 18 -7.00 -2.91 -14.81
N ASP A 19 -7.82 -3.96 -14.95
CA ASP A 19 -9.04 -4.13 -14.16
C ASP A 19 -8.75 -4.77 -12.80
N SER A 20 -7.83 -5.74 -12.74
CA SER A 20 -7.62 -6.57 -11.54
C SER A 20 -6.24 -6.44 -10.89
N GLY A 21 -5.28 -5.85 -11.61
CA GLY A 21 -3.89 -5.80 -11.18
C GLY A 21 -3.22 -7.17 -11.16
N ILE A 22 -3.75 -8.18 -11.84
CA ILE A 22 -3.22 -9.55 -11.80
C ILE A 22 -2.66 -9.95 -13.16
N ILE A 23 -1.49 -10.59 -13.14
CA ILE A 23 -0.90 -11.27 -14.30
C ILE A 23 -0.47 -12.67 -13.93
N CYS A 24 -0.70 -13.65 -14.81
CA CYS A 24 -0.11 -14.97 -14.63
C CYS A 24 1.27 -15.06 -15.29
N ARG A 25 2.09 -15.98 -14.80
CA ARG A 25 3.45 -16.24 -15.32
C ARG A 25 3.44 -16.52 -16.83
N ASP A 26 2.49 -17.32 -17.30
CA ASP A 26 2.37 -17.64 -18.73
C ASP A 26 2.08 -16.40 -19.57
N ASP A 27 1.20 -15.51 -19.11
CA ASP A 27 0.91 -14.25 -19.82
C ASP A 27 2.17 -13.39 -19.98
N MET A 28 3.03 -13.32 -18.96
CA MET A 28 4.32 -12.63 -19.05
C MET A 28 5.23 -13.25 -20.11
N TYR A 29 5.34 -14.58 -20.15
CA TYR A 29 6.13 -15.25 -21.18
C TYR A 29 5.57 -14.99 -22.58
N ASN A 30 4.25 -15.00 -22.75
CA ASN A 30 3.62 -14.66 -24.03
C ASN A 30 3.93 -13.21 -24.48
N ILE A 31 4.06 -12.27 -23.53
CA ILE A 31 4.52 -10.91 -23.80
C ILE A 31 5.99 -10.92 -24.25
N TRP A 32 6.87 -11.66 -23.56
CA TRP A 32 8.30 -11.68 -23.89
C TRP A 32 8.68 -12.53 -25.11
N GLU A 33 7.78 -13.39 -25.59
CA GLU A 33 7.93 -14.12 -26.84
C GLU A 33 7.75 -13.23 -28.09
N GLN A 34 7.29 -11.98 -27.94
CA GLN A 34 7.21 -11.06 -29.08
C GLN A 34 8.61 -10.77 -29.64
N LYS A 35 8.66 -10.46 -30.94
CA LYS A 35 9.92 -10.26 -31.68
C LYS A 35 10.81 -9.19 -31.02
N GLU A 36 10.17 -8.16 -30.48
CA GLU A 36 10.77 -7.01 -29.80
C GLU A 36 11.51 -7.40 -28.51
N PHE A 37 11.11 -8.50 -27.86
CA PHE A 37 11.67 -8.98 -26.60
C PHE A 37 12.52 -10.24 -26.76
N ARG A 38 12.81 -10.68 -28.00
CA ARG A 38 13.53 -11.94 -28.25
C ARG A 38 14.90 -12.01 -27.57
N ALA A 39 15.58 -10.87 -27.40
CA ALA A 39 16.87 -10.78 -26.73
C ALA A 39 16.81 -11.08 -25.23
N ILE A 40 15.66 -10.82 -24.58
CA ILE A 40 15.49 -11.02 -23.14
C ILE A 40 14.96 -12.42 -22.78
N LEU A 41 14.38 -13.13 -23.75
CA LEU A 41 13.73 -14.43 -23.54
C LEU A 41 14.63 -15.49 -22.89
N PRO A 42 15.94 -15.62 -23.21
CA PRO A 42 16.83 -16.56 -22.51
C PRO A 42 16.98 -16.27 -21.00
N TYR A 43 16.73 -15.03 -20.57
CA TYR A 43 16.89 -14.56 -19.20
C TYR A 43 15.55 -14.36 -18.48
N LYS A 44 14.44 -14.88 -19.02
CA LYS A 44 13.08 -14.61 -18.54
C LYS A 44 12.89 -14.84 -17.04
N GLU A 45 13.44 -15.90 -16.46
CA GLU A 45 13.35 -16.17 -15.01
C GLU A 45 14.12 -15.13 -14.19
N PHE A 46 15.30 -14.75 -14.66
CA PHE A 46 16.12 -13.75 -13.98
C PHE A 46 15.43 -12.38 -13.99
N ILE A 47 14.86 -11.99 -15.13
CA ILE A 47 14.07 -10.75 -15.27
C ILE A 47 12.84 -10.81 -14.37
N PHE A 48 12.17 -11.95 -14.32
CA PHE A 48 11.04 -12.17 -13.42
C PHE A 48 11.42 -11.86 -11.96
N ASN A 49 12.54 -12.42 -11.50
CA ASN A 49 13.05 -12.19 -10.15
C ASN A 49 13.45 -10.72 -9.91
N ILE A 50 14.01 -10.04 -10.91
CA ILE A 50 14.29 -8.60 -10.84
C ILE A 50 12.98 -7.81 -10.65
N LEU A 51 11.93 -8.13 -11.40
CA LEU A 51 10.65 -7.42 -11.31
C LEU A 51 9.99 -7.60 -9.93
N ILE A 52 10.14 -8.77 -9.31
CA ILE A 52 9.73 -8.99 -7.91
C ILE A 52 10.62 -8.16 -6.97
N HIS A 53 11.94 -8.21 -7.13
CA HIS A 53 12.88 -7.51 -6.27
C HIS A 53 12.72 -5.98 -6.29
N LEU A 54 12.27 -5.43 -7.42
CA LEU A 54 12.00 -4.00 -7.60
C LEU A 54 10.56 -3.59 -7.20
N ASP A 55 9.80 -4.50 -6.59
CA ASP A 55 8.40 -4.32 -6.19
C ASP A 55 7.47 -3.90 -7.35
N ILE A 56 7.85 -4.23 -8.59
CA ILE A 56 7.00 -4.05 -9.78
C ILE A 56 5.95 -5.15 -9.83
N LEU A 57 6.38 -6.38 -9.50
CA LEU A 57 5.51 -7.52 -9.29
C LEU A 57 5.45 -7.83 -7.80
N ALA A 58 4.26 -7.97 -7.25
CA ALA A 58 4.07 -8.45 -5.90
C ALA A 58 3.65 -9.92 -5.94
N GLU A 59 4.45 -10.75 -5.27
CA GLU A 59 4.11 -12.14 -5.05
C GLU A 59 3.41 -12.28 -3.70
N GLN A 60 2.13 -12.65 -3.73
CA GLN A 60 1.42 -12.95 -2.50
C GLN A 60 1.92 -14.27 -1.93
N ARG A 61 2.73 -14.18 -0.87
CA ARG A 61 3.29 -15.37 -0.21
C ARG A 61 2.17 -16.18 0.42
N ARG A 62 2.07 -17.44 0.02
CA ARG A 62 1.15 -18.42 0.61
C ARG A 62 1.93 -19.64 1.04
N TYR A 63 1.57 -20.15 2.20
CA TYR A 63 2.18 -21.33 2.78
C TYR A 63 1.12 -22.41 2.96
N ASP A 64 1.48 -23.64 2.64
CA ASP A 64 0.70 -24.80 2.99
C ASP A 64 0.68 -24.93 4.51
N THR A 65 -0.50 -24.93 5.12
CA THR A 65 -0.65 -24.96 6.58
C THR A 65 -0.24 -26.29 7.21
N ALA A 66 -0.19 -27.38 6.45
CA ALA A 66 0.19 -28.71 6.95
C ALA A 66 1.70 -28.97 6.81
N THR A 67 2.30 -28.51 5.71
CA THR A 67 3.73 -28.77 5.42
C THR A 67 4.63 -27.58 5.72
N GLY A 68 4.07 -26.37 5.93
CA GLY A 68 4.82 -25.13 6.05
C GLY A 68 5.55 -24.71 4.77
N SER A 69 5.40 -25.48 3.69
CA SER A 69 6.07 -25.23 2.42
C SER A 69 5.41 -24.07 1.67
N ARG A 70 6.21 -23.33 0.92
CA ARG A 70 5.70 -22.24 0.07
C ARG A 70 4.92 -22.85 -1.10
N LEU A 71 3.68 -22.40 -1.28
CA LEU A 71 2.88 -22.78 -2.43
C LEU A 71 3.42 -22.07 -3.69
N SER A 72 3.42 -22.77 -4.84
CA SER A 72 3.83 -22.17 -6.10
C SER A 72 2.91 -21.01 -6.47
N VAL A 73 3.50 -19.89 -6.87
CA VAL A 73 2.75 -18.70 -7.28
C VAL A 73 2.79 -18.58 -8.81
N ASP A 74 1.62 -18.86 -9.41
CA ASP A 74 1.42 -18.69 -10.85
C ASP A 74 0.82 -17.32 -11.21
N ASN A 75 0.29 -16.61 -10.21
CA ASN A 75 -0.37 -15.31 -10.37
C ASN A 75 0.30 -14.25 -9.50
N PHE A 76 0.62 -13.12 -10.11
CA PHE A 76 1.32 -12.01 -9.50
C PHE A 76 0.44 -10.76 -9.54
N PHE A 77 0.64 -9.88 -8.58
CA PHE A 77 0.03 -8.57 -8.63
C PHE A 77 0.95 -7.55 -9.30
N VAL A 78 0.37 -6.60 -10.04
CA VAL A 78 1.03 -5.50 -10.74
C VAL A 78 0.29 -4.20 -10.40
N PRO A 79 0.44 -3.66 -9.17
CA PRO A 79 -0.40 -2.55 -8.70
C PRO A 79 -0.38 -1.32 -9.61
N CYS A 80 0.77 -1.02 -10.21
CA CYS A 80 0.95 0.11 -11.10
C CYS A 80 0.16 0.03 -12.41
N MET A 81 -0.39 -1.14 -12.76
CA MET A 81 -1.23 -1.31 -13.94
C MET A 81 -2.70 -1.07 -13.66
N VAL A 82 -3.14 -1.08 -12.39
CA VAL A 82 -4.55 -0.91 -12.02
C VAL A 82 -4.98 0.52 -12.30
N THR A 83 -6.03 0.70 -13.10
CA THR A 83 -6.55 2.04 -13.45
C THR A 83 -7.91 2.33 -12.83
N GLU A 84 -8.62 1.30 -12.37
CA GLU A 84 -9.91 1.47 -11.72
C GLU A 84 -9.79 2.25 -10.42
N ARG A 85 -10.72 3.18 -10.19
CA ARG A 85 -10.88 3.87 -8.91
C ARG A 85 -11.72 3.03 -7.96
N ASN A 86 -11.51 3.20 -6.66
CA ASN A 86 -12.36 2.57 -5.67
C ASN A 86 -13.81 3.06 -5.85
N THR A 87 -14.71 2.14 -6.21
CA THR A 87 -16.14 2.37 -6.39
C THR A 87 -16.98 1.70 -5.31
N THR A 88 -16.34 1.08 -4.32
CA THR A 88 -17.00 0.41 -3.21
C THR A 88 -17.30 1.39 -2.08
N SER A 89 -18.28 1.06 -1.24
CA SER A 89 -18.56 1.84 -0.02
C SER A 89 -17.65 1.49 1.16
N PHE A 90 -16.52 0.79 0.93
CA PHE A 90 -15.67 0.29 2.01
C PHE A 90 -15.15 1.43 2.90
N MET A 91 -14.60 2.49 2.29
CA MET A 91 -14.09 3.64 3.04
C MET A 91 -15.18 4.28 3.90
N ASP A 92 -16.37 4.49 3.35
CA ASP A 92 -17.45 5.18 4.04
C ASP A 92 -18.06 4.35 5.18
N LYS A 93 -18.06 3.01 5.07
CA LYS A 93 -18.69 2.11 6.05
C LYS A 93 -17.73 1.53 7.09
N GLU A 94 -16.47 1.34 6.70
CA GLU A 94 -15.49 0.58 7.48
C GLU A 94 -14.40 1.49 8.06
N CYS A 95 -13.96 2.52 7.32
CA CYS A 95 -12.92 3.45 7.77
C CYS A 95 -13.50 4.64 8.55
N THR A 96 -14.41 4.36 9.48
CA THR A 96 -15.01 5.37 10.36
C THR A 96 -14.24 5.45 11.69
N PRO A 97 -14.25 6.57 12.43
CA PRO A 97 -13.54 6.67 13.71
C PRO A 97 -14.02 5.70 14.77
N GLU A 98 -15.26 5.21 14.65
CA GLU A 98 -15.78 4.20 15.55
C GLU A 98 -15.09 2.84 15.32
N ARG A 99 -14.47 2.61 14.16
CA ARG A 99 -13.93 1.31 13.73
C ARG A 99 -12.47 1.35 13.34
N ALA A 100 -11.90 2.51 13.04
CA ALA A 100 -10.57 2.65 12.50
C ALA A 100 -9.75 3.74 13.19
N ILE A 101 -8.44 3.51 13.25
CA ILE A 101 -7.43 4.52 13.51
C ILE A 101 -6.65 4.81 12.22
N CYS A 102 -6.12 6.02 12.08
CA CYS A 102 -5.47 6.45 10.84
C CYS A 102 -4.16 7.22 11.11
N LEU A 103 -3.17 6.92 10.29
CA LEU A 103 -1.88 7.58 10.18
C LEU A 103 -1.71 8.10 8.75
N ALA A 104 -1.08 9.25 8.57
CA ALA A 104 -0.74 9.81 7.27
C ALA A 104 0.76 9.95 7.09
N PHE A 105 1.28 9.50 5.94
CA PHE A 105 2.55 9.94 5.41
C PHE A 105 2.31 11.22 4.59
N VAL A 106 2.74 12.35 5.13
CA VAL A 106 2.52 13.68 4.53
C VAL A 106 3.77 14.10 3.79
N PHE A 107 3.69 14.19 2.46
CA PHE A 107 4.85 14.52 1.64
C PHE A 107 5.03 16.03 1.50
N LYS A 108 6.28 16.50 1.63
CA LYS A 108 6.65 17.92 1.49
C LYS A 108 6.47 18.45 0.05
N GLY A 109 6.52 17.56 -0.94
CA GLY A 109 6.36 17.89 -2.35
C GLY A 109 4.89 18.03 -2.77
N THR A 110 4.65 18.76 -3.86
CA THR A 110 3.31 18.94 -4.44
C THR A 110 2.77 17.68 -5.13
N VAL A 111 3.65 16.73 -5.48
CA VAL A 111 3.30 15.49 -6.17
C VAL A 111 4.09 14.34 -5.57
N ILE A 112 3.40 13.28 -5.16
CA ILE A 112 4.04 12.00 -4.78
C ILE A 112 4.45 11.28 -6.08
N PRO A 113 5.74 10.89 -6.24
CA PRO A 113 6.15 10.04 -7.35
C PRO A 113 5.28 8.77 -7.42
N PRO A 114 4.60 8.48 -8.55
CA PRO A 114 3.61 7.39 -8.62
C PRO A 114 4.13 6.00 -8.24
N ALA A 115 5.44 5.80 -8.33
CA ALA A 115 6.06 4.53 -7.99
C ALA A 115 6.19 4.30 -6.47
N LEU A 116 6.26 5.34 -5.64
CA LEU A 116 6.28 5.23 -4.17
C LEU A 116 5.02 4.51 -3.62
N PRO A 117 3.79 5.00 -3.86
CA PRO A 117 2.60 4.34 -3.35
C PRO A 117 2.37 2.97 -3.98
N ASN A 118 2.72 2.79 -5.26
CA ASN A 118 2.61 1.47 -5.90
C ASN A 118 3.54 0.43 -5.27
N ARG A 119 4.77 0.82 -4.93
CA ARG A 119 5.72 -0.07 -4.23
C ARG A 119 5.27 -0.37 -2.80
N LEU A 120 4.73 0.61 -2.08
CA LEU A 120 4.12 0.35 -0.77
C LEU A 120 2.96 -0.65 -0.89
N ILE A 121 2.07 -0.47 -1.87
CA ILE A 121 0.96 -1.41 -2.14
C ILE A 121 1.50 -2.81 -2.49
N SER A 122 2.54 -2.89 -3.32
CA SER A 122 3.23 -4.16 -3.63
C SER A 122 3.78 -4.85 -2.39
N ALA A 123 4.40 -4.09 -1.47
CA ALA A 123 4.89 -4.61 -0.21
C ALA A 123 3.73 -5.14 0.65
N CYS A 124 2.63 -4.41 0.77
CA CYS A 124 1.41 -4.86 1.47
C CYS A 124 0.87 -6.17 0.89
N LEU A 125 0.81 -6.30 -0.44
CA LEU A 125 0.36 -7.53 -1.12
C LEU A 125 1.27 -8.72 -0.91
N SER A 126 2.56 -8.47 -0.66
CA SER A 126 3.56 -9.51 -0.40
C SER A 126 3.50 -10.01 1.05
N MET A 127 2.98 -9.18 1.97
CA MET A 127 2.85 -9.47 3.39
C MET A 127 1.48 -10.03 3.77
N TRP A 128 0.41 -9.51 3.17
CA TRP A 128 -0.96 -9.78 3.60
C TRP A 128 -1.90 -10.19 2.48
N THR A 129 -3.03 -10.76 2.88
CA THR A 129 -4.02 -11.25 1.93
C THR A 129 -4.94 -10.14 1.47
N LEU A 130 -5.01 -9.92 0.15
CA LEU A 130 -5.94 -8.98 -0.46
C LEU A 130 -7.39 -9.26 -0.05
N LYS A 131 -8.08 -8.23 0.46
CA LYS A 131 -9.46 -8.34 0.94
C LYS A 131 -10.45 -8.43 -0.22
N GLN A 132 -11.53 -9.16 0.00
CA GLN A 132 -12.73 -9.10 -0.83
C GLN A 132 -13.89 -8.46 -0.04
N TYR A 133 -14.62 -7.56 -0.69
CA TYR A 133 -15.78 -6.86 -0.14
C TYR A 133 -16.85 -6.72 -1.20
N GLU A 134 -18.11 -7.08 -0.87
CA GLU A 134 -19.23 -7.07 -1.82
C GLU A 134 -18.91 -7.80 -3.15
N GLY A 135 -18.17 -8.92 -3.04
CA GLY A 135 -17.76 -9.72 -4.19
C GLY A 135 -16.56 -9.17 -4.98
N ARG A 136 -16.03 -7.98 -4.65
CA ARG A 136 -14.91 -7.35 -5.35
C ARG A 136 -13.62 -7.41 -4.55
N LYS A 137 -12.49 -7.64 -5.24
CA LYS A 137 -11.16 -7.50 -4.64
C LYS A 137 -10.86 -6.02 -4.42
N LEU A 138 -10.36 -5.66 -3.25
CA LEU A 138 -10.09 -4.27 -2.86
C LEU A 138 -8.67 -3.85 -3.24
N LEU A 139 -8.38 -3.85 -4.54
CA LEU A 139 -7.16 -3.32 -5.13
C LEU A 139 -7.56 -2.37 -6.26
N PHE A 140 -7.26 -1.10 -6.10
CA PHE A 140 -7.60 -0.01 -7.03
C PHE A 140 -6.37 0.89 -7.23
N SER A 141 -6.42 1.79 -8.21
CA SER A 141 -5.35 2.77 -8.44
C SER A 141 -5.10 3.59 -7.17
N GLY A 142 -3.93 3.40 -6.55
CA GLY A 142 -3.54 4.11 -5.32
C GLY A 142 -4.33 3.68 -4.08
N PHE A 143 -4.97 2.50 -4.08
CA PHE A 143 -5.77 2.03 -2.96
C PHE A 143 -5.68 0.50 -2.81
N ILE A 144 -5.54 0.04 -1.57
CA ILE A 144 -5.62 -1.39 -1.24
C ILE A 144 -6.23 -1.62 0.14
N VAL A 145 -6.97 -2.71 0.28
CA VAL A 145 -7.32 -3.29 1.58
C VAL A 145 -6.80 -4.71 1.68
N VAL A 146 -6.09 -5.01 2.76
CA VAL A 146 -5.58 -6.34 3.06
C VAL A 146 -6.04 -6.79 4.44
N SER A 147 -6.28 -8.09 4.61
CA SER A 147 -6.54 -8.67 5.93
C SER A 147 -5.24 -8.91 6.66
N PHE A 148 -5.08 -8.23 7.79
CA PHE A 148 -3.96 -8.39 8.71
C PHE A 148 -4.15 -9.64 9.57
N ASP A 149 -5.32 -9.76 10.19
CA ASP A 149 -5.73 -10.94 10.96
C ASP A 149 -7.24 -11.20 10.84
N LYS A 150 -7.82 -11.96 11.79
CA LYS A 150 -9.25 -12.28 11.80
C LYS A 150 -10.15 -11.10 12.18
N ALA A 151 -9.64 -10.07 12.83
CA ALA A 151 -10.38 -8.94 13.38
C ALA A 151 -9.98 -7.59 12.74
N HIS A 152 -8.81 -7.52 12.13
CA HIS A 152 -8.19 -6.31 11.61
C HIS A 152 -7.96 -6.38 10.10
N ASP A 153 -8.32 -5.30 9.42
CA ASP A 153 -7.93 -5.03 8.04
C ASP A 153 -7.01 -3.79 8.02
N ILE A 154 -6.05 -3.77 7.09
CA ILE A 154 -5.19 -2.63 6.82
C ILE A 154 -5.62 -2.01 5.50
N VAL A 155 -5.76 -0.69 5.48
CA VAL A 155 -6.07 0.10 4.28
C VAL A 155 -4.92 1.03 3.99
N VAL A 156 -4.46 1.05 2.74
CA VAL A 156 -3.55 2.08 2.25
C VAL A 156 -4.26 2.81 1.12
N CYS A 157 -4.37 4.12 1.19
CA CYS A 157 -4.94 4.93 0.12
C CYS A 157 -4.15 6.23 -0.12
N VAL A 158 -4.06 6.64 -1.38
CA VAL A 158 -3.42 7.88 -1.79
C VAL A 158 -4.49 8.96 -1.92
N GLU A 159 -4.32 10.06 -1.20
CA GLU A 159 -5.19 11.22 -1.27
C GLU A 159 -4.36 12.51 -1.36
N GLY A 160 -4.39 13.19 -2.51
CA GLY A 160 -3.58 14.38 -2.74
C GLY A 160 -2.08 14.07 -2.64
N ASN A 161 -1.38 14.78 -1.74
CA ASN A 161 0.02 14.57 -1.40
C ASN A 161 0.22 13.69 -0.15
N ASN A 162 -0.81 12.95 0.27
CA ASN A 162 -0.77 12.08 1.43
C ASN A 162 -0.95 10.61 1.04
N ILE A 163 -0.25 9.73 1.76
CA ILE A 163 -0.57 8.30 1.79
C ILE A 163 -1.16 8.02 3.17
N LEU A 164 -2.45 7.66 3.19
CA LEU A 164 -3.17 7.34 4.40
C LEU A 164 -3.09 5.84 4.68
N LEU A 165 -2.86 5.51 5.93
CA LEU A 165 -2.82 4.17 6.48
C LEU A 165 -3.91 4.05 7.55
N TYR A 166 -4.88 3.15 7.33
CA TYR A 166 -5.87 2.81 8.33
C TYR A 166 -5.62 1.41 8.88
N ILE A 167 -5.85 1.25 10.18
CA ILE A 167 -6.13 -0.06 10.78
C ILE A 167 -7.60 -0.05 11.13
N VAL A 168 -8.35 -1.00 10.58
CA VAL A 168 -9.80 -1.12 10.75
C VAL A 168 -10.09 -2.37 11.57
N HIS A 169 -10.74 -2.21 12.71
CA HIS A 169 -11.28 -3.31 13.48
C HIS A 169 -12.72 -3.63 13.05
N LYS A 170 -13.07 -4.92 13.02
CA LYS A 170 -14.42 -5.38 12.63
C LYS A 170 -15.55 -4.78 13.46
N THR A 171 -15.29 -4.45 14.73
CA THR A 171 -16.31 -3.95 15.66
C THR A 171 -16.05 -2.54 16.19
N SER A 172 -14.87 -2.24 16.73
CA SER A 172 -14.56 -0.94 17.34
C SER A 172 -13.07 -0.60 17.27
N ALA A 173 -12.75 0.67 16.99
CA ALA A 173 -11.38 1.20 17.00
C ALA A 173 -10.70 1.03 18.36
N GLY A 174 -11.46 1.06 19.46
CA GLY A 174 -10.93 0.90 20.81
C GLY A 174 -10.40 -0.52 21.12
N LEU A 175 -10.57 -1.47 20.20
CA LEU A 175 -10.02 -2.83 20.30
C LEU A 175 -8.71 -2.99 19.53
N ILE A 176 -8.25 -1.94 18.84
CA ILE A 176 -6.95 -1.92 18.19
C ILE A 176 -5.91 -1.67 19.28
N VAL A 177 -5.26 -2.73 19.72
CA VAL A 177 -4.26 -2.64 20.78
C VAL A 177 -2.97 -1.99 20.26
N PRO A 178 -2.23 -1.25 21.10
CA PRO A 178 -1.02 -0.54 20.69
C PRO A 178 0.02 -1.42 20.00
N ASP A 179 0.25 -2.64 20.49
CA ASP A 179 1.20 -3.58 19.86
C ASP A 179 0.92 -3.82 18.36
N ILE A 180 -0.36 -3.93 17.98
CA ILE A 180 -0.77 -4.09 16.59
C ILE A 180 -0.50 -2.80 15.82
N ALA A 181 -0.91 -1.66 16.37
CA ALA A 181 -0.74 -0.37 15.72
C ALA A 181 0.73 -0.01 15.52
N THR A 182 1.54 -0.10 16.57
CA THR A 182 2.99 0.13 16.54
C THR A 182 3.68 -0.86 15.61
N GLY A 183 3.34 -2.16 15.65
CA GLY A 183 3.94 -3.14 14.75
C GLY A 183 3.64 -2.88 13.26
N VAL A 184 2.40 -2.52 12.93
CA VAL A 184 2.02 -2.13 11.57
C VAL A 184 2.69 -0.83 11.15
N LYS A 185 2.76 0.17 12.04
CA LYS A 185 3.47 1.43 11.80
C LYS A 185 4.95 1.18 11.53
N GLU A 186 5.68 0.52 12.44
CA GLU A 186 7.10 0.21 12.28
C GLU A 186 7.35 -0.47 10.93
N CYS A 187 6.54 -1.49 10.60
CA CYS A 187 6.65 -2.22 9.33
C CYS A 187 6.49 -1.31 8.10
N LEU A 188 5.45 -0.49 8.05
CA LEU A 188 5.14 0.33 6.88
C LEU A 188 5.97 1.60 6.78
N VAL A 189 6.36 2.20 7.92
CA VAL A 189 7.31 3.32 7.98
C VAL A 189 8.66 2.86 7.44
N THR A 190 9.24 1.79 8.00
CA THR A 190 10.53 1.26 7.51
C THR A 190 10.48 0.88 6.03
N THR A 191 9.33 0.37 5.56
CA THR A 191 9.13 0.08 4.13
C THR A 191 9.14 1.37 3.30
N MET A 192 8.40 2.40 3.71
CA MET A 192 8.34 3.68 3.02
C MET A 192 9.69 4.41 3.01
N GLU A 193 10.43 4.37 4.11
CA GLU A 193 11.80 4.90 4.22
C GLU A 193 12.72 4.24 3.18
N ARG A 194 12.76 2.90 3.14
CA ARG A 194 13.58 2.15 2.17
C ARG A 194 13.21 2.46 0.72
N ILE A 195 11.92 2.57 0.42
CA ILE A 195 11.46 2.94 -0.92
C ILE A 195 11.92 4.37 -1.23
N SER A 196 11.80 5.30 -0.27
CA SER A 196 12.21 6.70 -0.44
C SER A 196 13.72 6.84 -0.64
N ASP A 197 14.53 6.13 0.12
CA ASP A 197 16.00 6.11 0.00
C ASP A 197 16.45 5.65 -1.39
N PHE A 198 15.77 4.64 -1.95
CA PHE A 198 16.02 4.20 -3.31
C PHE A 198 15.80 5.34 -4.32
N TYR A 199 14.77 6.17 -4.15
CA TYR A 199 14.54 7.32 -5.04
C TYR A 199 15.51 8.47 -4.80
N GLN A 200 15.86 8.77 -3.55
CA GLN A 200 16.82 9.83 -3.24
C GLN A 200 18.21 9.51 -3.80
N SER A 201 18.70 8.29 -3.56
CA SER A 201 20.00 7.82 -4.08
C SER A 201 20.09 7.77 -5.61
N THR A 202 18.95 7.67 -6.30
CA THR A 202 18.91 7.64 -7.78
C THR A 202 18.78 9.05 -8.39
N ILE A 203 18.30 10.05 -7.64
CA ILE A 203 17.90 11.37 -8.19
C ILE A 203 18.89 12.49 -7.84
N HIS A 204 19.61 12.45 -6.70
CA HIS A 204 20.59 13.50 -6.36
C HIS A 204 21.80 12.96 -5.56
N GLU A 205 23.02 13.21 -6.04
CA GLU A 205 24.28 12.99 -5.30
C GLU A 205 24.46 13.97 -4.13
N GLU A 206 23.68 15.05 -4.08
CA GLU A 206 23.75 16.10 -3.07
C GLU A 206 22.34 16.53 -2.63
N CYS A 207 21.66 15.75 -1.79
CA CYS A 207 20.51 16.30 -1.04
C CYS A 207 20.25 15.55 0.26
N SER A 208 19.96 16.36 1.27
CA SER A 208 19.76 16.07 2.69
C SER A 208 19.22 14.69 3.07
N GLN A 209 19.76 14.12 4.15
CA GLN A 209 19.29 12.93 4.88
C GLN A 209 17.85 13.02 5.44
N GLN A 210 17.05 14.01 5.03
CA GLN A 210 15.68 14.14 5.49
C GLN A 210 14.75 13.32 4.60
N LEU A 211 13.92 12.50 5.25
CA LEU A 211 12.83 11.79 4.59
C LEU A 211 11.92 12.79 3.85
N PRO A 212 11.36 12.40 2.68
CA PRO A 212 10.52 13.28 1.88
C PRO A 212 9.11 13.46 2.47
N PHE A 213 8.84 12.83 3.62
CA PHE A 213 7.58 12.86 4.33
C PHE A 213 7.80 13.03 5.84
N HIS A 214 6.77 13.48 6.53
CA HIS A 214 6.61 13.36 7.98
C HIS A 214 5.32 12.58 8.30
N ILE A 215 5.16 12.19 9.56
CA ILE A 215 4.03 11.40 10.03
C ILE A 215 3.05 12.30 10.77
N GLU A 216 1.77 12.16 10.45
CA GLU A 216 0.67 12.77 11.19
C GLU A 216 -0.39 11.74 11.57
N TYR A 217 -1.09 11.97 12.67
CA TYR A 217 -2.14 11.10 13.18
C TYR A 217 -3.50 11.74 12.97
N SER A 218 -4.47 10.96 12.49
CA SER A 218 -5.85 11.42 12.38
C SER A 218 -6.64 11.07 13.63
N CYS A 219 -7.37 12.05 14.15
CA CYS A 219 -8.14 11.90 15.38
C CYS A 219 -9.66 11.71 15.18
N SER A 220 -10.20 11.87 13.96
CA SER A 220 -11.66 11.79 13.74
C SER A 220 -12.12 11.80 12.26
N LYS A 221 -13.46 11.80 12.05
CA LYS A 221 -14.17 11.74 10.74
C LYS A 221 -13.75 12.85 9.76
N LEU A 222 -13.20 13.95 10.26
CA LEU A 222 -13.00 15.17 9.48
C LEU A 222 -11.60 15.28 8.85
N LYS A 223 -10.81 14.19 8.84
CA LYS A 223 -9.42 14.21 8.33
C LYS A 223 -8.57 15.30 8.99
N CYS A 224 -8.83 15.59 10.26
CA CYS A 224 -7.98 16.45 11.09
C CYS A 224 -6.73 15.67 11.50
N PHE A 225 -5.57 16.19 11.12
CA PHE A 225 -4.27 15.59 11.40
C PHE A 225 -3.47 16.41 12.41
N ILE A 226 -2.82 15.71 13.33
CA ILE A 226 -1.88 16.28 14.29
C ILE A 226 -0.49 15.67 14.05
N SER A 227 0.55 16.50 14.13
CA SER A 227 1.93 16.03 14.02
C SER A 227 2.25 14.99 15.11
N GLU A 228 3.13 14.05 14.80
CA GLU A 228 3.54 13.05 15.78
C GLU A 228 4.14 13.67 17.06
N GLU A 229 4.97 14.70 16.92
CA GLU A 229 5.61 15.39 18.03
C GLU A 229 4.59 16.04 18.97
N GLU A 230 3.58 16.71 18.42
CA GLU A 230 2.54 17.38 19.20
C GLU A 230 1.58 16.37 19.85
N ALA A 231 1.26 15.28 19.16
CA ALA A 231 0.39 14.22 19.69
C ALA A 231 0.99 13.53 20.93
N LEU A 232 2.31 13.47 21.03
CA LEU A 232 3.04 12.90 22.17
C LEU A 232 3.16 13.87 23.35
N GLN A 233 3.04 15.18 23.12
CA GLN A 233 3.21 16.21 24.15
C GLN A 233 1.91 16.70 24.75
N THR A 234 0.77 16.43 24.11
CA THR A 234 -0.54 16.97 24.48
C THR A 234 -1.57 15.86 24.67
N ASN A 235 -2.52 16.05 25.59
CA ASN A 235 -3.68 15.16 25.75
C ASN A 235 -4.87 15.58 24.88
N GLN A 236 -4.85 16.82 24.41
CA GLN A 236 -5.88 17.45 23.59
C GLN A 236 -5.22 18.42 22.62
N TRP A 237 -5.81 18.53 21.44
CA TRP A 237 -5.38 19.49 20.42
C TRP A 237 -6.60 20.10 19.73
N VAL A 238 -6.43 21.28 19.13
CA VAL A 238 -7.50 21.95 18.38
C VAL A 238 -7.16 21.88 16.91
N CYS A 239 -8.04 21.30 16.10
CA CYS A 239 -7.86 21.23 14.66
C CYS A 239 -8.00 22.62 14.05
N ASP A 240 -6.91 23.16 13.50
CA ASP A 240 -6.88 24.50 12.90
C ASP A 240 -7.92 24.69 11.79
N GLU A 241 -8.15 23.65 11.00
CA GLU A 241 -9.08 23.70 9.87
C GLU A 241 -10.55 23.74 10.30
N HIS A 242 -10.89 23.05 11.39
CA HIS A 242 -12.29 22.83 11.80
C HIS A 242 -12.63 23.51 13.13
N ASN A 243 -11.64 24.03 13.85
CA ASN A 243 -11.74 24.61 15.18
C ASN A 243 -12.43 23.67 16.19
N ILE A 244 -12.12 22.37 16.11
CA ILE A 244 -12.68 21.33 16.98
C ILE A 244 -11.57 20.82 17.91
N THR A 245 -11.89 20.67 19.19
CA THR A 245 -11.00 20.02 20.16
C THR A 245 -11.10 18.51 20.06
N HIS A 246 -9.96 17.86 19.91
CA HIS A 246 -9.82 16.42 19.79
C HIS A 246 -8.95 15.86 20.92
N ASN A 247 -9.22 14.62 21.32
CA ASN A 247 -8.39 13.88 22.27
C ASN A 247 -7.28 13.12 21.50
N THR A 248 -6.04 13.20 21.98
CA THR A 248 -4.88 12.55 21.35
C THR A 248 -4.75 11.06 21.69
N GLY A 249 -5.60 10.51 22.58
CA GLY A 249 -5.53 9.12 23.03
C GLY A 249 -5.61 8.08 21.90
N ASN A 250 -6.30 8.37 20.80
CA ASN A 250 -6.31 7.48 19.62
C ASN A 250 -5.01 7.60 18.80
N SER A 251 -4.34 8.76 18.85
CA SER A 251 -3.06 9.01 18.19
C SER A 251 -1.90 8.34 18.93
N THR A 252 -1.96 8.28 20.26
CA THR A 252 -0.91 7.64 21.08
C THR A 252 -0.92 6.12 20.99
N VAL A 253 -2.01 5.49 20.52
CA VAL A 253 -2.06 4.04 20.23
C VAL A 253 -0.95 3.60 19.27
N TRP A 254 -0.50 4.49 18.38
CA TRP A 254 0.58 4.22 17.44
C TRP A 254 1.98 4.18 18.08
N ASN A 255 2.13 4.72 19.30
CA ASN A 255 3.40 4.99 19.96
C ASN A 255 3.39 4.42 21.39
N GLN A 256 3.61 3.12 21.53
CA GLN A 256 4.07 2.59 22.81
C GLN A 256 5.59 2.45 22.81
N ASP A 257 6.24 3.07 23.80
CA ASP A 257 7.58 2.70 24.20
C ASP A 257 7.55 1.24 24.68
N LYS A 258 8.38 0.39 24.08
CA LYS A 258 8.60 -0.98 24.55
C LYS A 258 9.12 -0.89 25.99
N VAL A 259 8.26 -1.19 26.96
CA VAL A 259 8.62 -1.37 28.38
C VAL A 259 9.54 -2.58 28.51
#